data_AF-I2CRP8-F1
#
_entry.id   AF-I2CRP8-F1
#
_cell.length_a   1.000
_cell.length_b   1.000
_cell.length_c   1.000
_cell.angle_alpha   90.00
_cell.angle_beta   90.00
_cell.angle_gamma   90.00
#
_symmetry.space_group_name_H-M   'P 1'
#
loop_
_entity.id
_entity.type
_entity.pdbx_description
1 polymer ?
#
loop_
_entity_poly.entity_id
_entity_poly.type
_entity_poly.pdbx_seq_one_letter_code
_entity_poly.pdbx_strand_id
1 'polypeptide(L)'
;REDTRPSLTLEDGSTKSTLFAATLSEPFLPEDSTSDTWLRNHTFLGYAPSGEVKAPLVYANFGRPEDFEVLAEAGVIVEGSIVLMRYGECFRGLKVM
;
A
#
# COMPACT_ATOMS: atom_id res chain seq x y z
N ARG A 1 -3.94 -16.46 -20.69
CA ARG A 1 -3.36 -16.44 -19.33
C ARG A 1 -3.62 -15.05 -18.80
N GLU A 2 -4.49 -14.92 -17.81
CA GLU A 2 -4.85 -13.63 -17.20
C GLU A 2 -3.58 -12.91 -16.71
N ASP A 3 -3.49 -11.62 -16.98
CA ASP A 3 -2.37 -10.76 -16.63
C ASP A 3 -2.44 -10.47 -15.11
N THR A 4 -2.05 -11.44 -14.28
CA THR A 4 -2.11 -11.34 -12.80
C THR A 4 -0.98 -10.48 -12.24
N ARG A 5 -0.75 -9.30 -12.81
CA ARG A 5 0.22 -8.36 -12.26
C ARG A 5 -0.37 -7.71 -11.02
N PRO A 6 0.41 -7.54 -9.94
CA PRO A 6 -0.04 -6.76 -8.81
C PRO A 6 -0.37 -5.34 -9.29
N SER A 7 -1.46 -4.78 -8.79
CA SER A 7 -1.86 -3.40 -9.08
C SER A 7 -2.36 -2.73 -7.80
N LEU A 8 -2.17 -1.42 -7.73
CA LEU A 8 -2.64 -0.58 -6.63
C LEU A 8 -3.07 0.76 -7.23
N THR A 9 -4.35 1.08 -7.09
CA THR A 9 -4.94 2.31 -7.62
C THR A 9 -5.65 3.06 -6.51
N LEU A 10 -5.58 4.39 -6.58
CA LEU A 10 -6.42 5.29 -5.81
C LEU A 10 -7.48 5.85 -6.75
N GLU A 11 -8.74 5.69 -6.37
CA GLU A 11 -9.88 6.20 -7.11
C GLU A 11 -10.58 7.31 -6.33
N ASP A 12 -11.15 8.27 -7.05
CA ASP A 12 -12.09 9.23 -6.48
C ASP A 12 -13.43 8.53 -6.21
N GLY A 13 -13.88 8.54 -4.95
CA GLY A 13 -15.14 7.92 -4.54
C GLY A 13 -16.39 8.51 -5.23
N SER A 14 -16.34 9.76 -5.69
CA SER A 14 -17.46 10.42 -6.34
C SER A 14 -17.52 10.11 -7.83
N THR A 15 -16.41 10.28 -8.53
CA THR A 15 -16.35 10.16 -9.99
C THR A 15 -15.96 8.76 -10.47
N LYS A 16 -15.44 7.91 -9.58
CA LYS A 16 -14.80 6.62 -9.88
C LYS A 16 -13.64 6.74 -10.88
N SER A 17 -13.07 7.94 -11.00
CA SER A 17 -11.89 8.16 -11.83
C SER A 17 -10.62 7.77 -11.07
N THR A 18 -9.64 7.21 -11.78
CA THR A 18 -8.33 6.88 -11.20
C THR A 18 -7.56 8.17 -10.94
N LEU A 19 -7.33 8.48 -9.66
CA LEU A 19 -6.51 9.60 -9.23
C LEU A 19 -5.03 9.27 -9.27
N PHE A 20 -4.68 8.03 -8.94
CA PHE A 20 -3.30 7.56 -8.90
C PHE A 20 -3.23 6.07 -9.21
N ALA A 21 -2.20 5.67 -9.96
CA ALA A 21 -1.87 4.27 -10.19
C ALA A 21 -0.41 4.04 -9.81
N ALA A 22 -0.17 3.18 -8.83
CA ALA A 22 1.18 2.87 -8.37
C ALA A 22 1.90 1.99 -9.41
N THR A 23 3.15 2.31 -9.71
CA THR A 23 3.96 1.58 -10.69
C THR A 23 4.38 0.19 -10.19
N LEU A 24 4.48 0.01 -8.86
CA LEU A 24 4.89 -1.23 -8.17
C LEU A 24 6.17 -1.87 -8.72
N SER A 25 7.02 -1.06 -9.36
CA SER A 25 8.25 -1.48 -10.02
C SER A 25 9.32 -0.42 -9.82
N GLU A 26 10.54 -0.83 -9.54
CA GLU A 26 11.68 0.07 -9.40
C GLU A 26 12.09 0.69 -10.75
N PRO A 27 12.58 1.94 -10.79
CA PRO A 27 13.02 2.55 -12.05
C PRO A 27 14.22 1.81 -12.64
N PHE A 28 14.31 1.82 -13.97
CA PHE A 28 15.53 1.41 -14.67
C PHE A 28 16.59 2.50 -14.54
N LEU A 29 17.83 2.12 -14.24
CA LEU A 29 18.99 2.98 -14.12
C LEU A 29 20.01 2.60 -15.20
N PRO A 30 20.24 3.43 -16.23
CA PRO A 30 21.18 3.14 -17.31
C PRO A 30 22.61 2.83 -16.83
N GLU A 31 22.99 3.40 -15.69
CA GLU A 31 24.32 3.24 -15.08
C GLU A 31 24.46 1.92 -14.30
N ASP A 32 23.36 1.22 -14.02
CA ASP A 32 23.34 -0.06 -13.29
C ASP A 32 22.63 -1.13 -14.13
N SER A 33 23.42 -1.99 -14.77
CA SER A 33 22.90 -3.09 -15.60
C SER A 33 22.08 -4.13 -14.83
N THR A 34 22.14 -4.14 -13.50
CA THR A 34 21.34 -5.05 -12.65
C THR A 34 19.93 -4.48 -12.35
N SER A 35 19.70 -3.21 -12.67
CA SER A 35 18.39 -2.56 -12.50
C SER A 35 17.37 -2.99 -13.57
N ASP A 36 17.80 -3.44 -14.74
CA ASP A 36 16.93 -3.95 -15.83
C ASP A 36 16.72 -5.47 -15.74
N THR A 37 16.25 -5.94 -14.58
CA THR A 37 15.95 -7.35 -14.39
C THR A 37 14.47 -7.55 -14.09
N TRP A 38 13.94 -8.75 -14.38
CA TRP A 38 12.56 -9.10 -14.07
C TRP A 38 12.20 -8.97 -12.58
N LEU A 39 13.20 -8.99 -11.69
CA LEU A 39 13.05 -8.80 -10.26
C LEU A 39 12.57 -7.39 -9.88
N ARG A 40 12.82 -6.37 -10.72
CA ARG A 40 12.39 -4.99 -10.46
C ARG A 40 10.87 -4.83 -10.29
N ASN A 41 10.10 -5.80 -10.76
CA ASN A 41 8.63 -5.82 -10.69
C ASN A 41 8.09 -6.58 -9.46
N HIS A 42 8.96 -6.95 -8.50
CA HIS A 42 8.59 -7.72 -7.30
C HIS A 42 8.46 -6.83 -6.06
N THR A 43 7.65 -5.77 -6.14
CA THR A 43 7.26 -5.03 -4.92
C THR A 43 6.14 -5.79 -4.22
N PHE A 44 6.42 -6.44 -3.07
CA PHE A 44 5.40 -7.18 -2.30
C PHE A 44 5.72 -7.20 -0.80
N LEU A 45 4.71 -7.57 0.00
CA LEU A 45 4.87 -7.85 1.42
C LEU A 45 4.94 -9.37 1.65
N GLY A 46 6.12 -9.87 2.00
CA GLY A 46 6.30 -11.29 2.29
C GLY A 46 5.41 -11.76 3.45
N TYR A 47 4.84 -12.97 3.31
CA TYR A 47 3.88 -13.61 4.21
C TYR A 47 2.47 -13.00 4.26
N ALA A 48 2.20 -11.93 3.49
CA ALA A 48 0.84 -11.42 3.38
C ALA A 48 -0.08 -12.40 2.62
N PRO A 49 -1.37 -12.49 2.99
CA PRO A 49 -2.34 -13.25 2.22
C PRO A 49 -2.56 -12.62 0.83
N SER A 50 -2.81 -13.46 -0.17
CA SER A 50 -3.22 -13.00 -1.50
C SER A 50 -4.68 -12.57 -1.49
N GLY A 51 -5.02 -11.52 -2.23
CA GLY A 51 -6.41 -11.10 -2.43
C GLY A 51 -6.53 -9.82 -3.24
N GLU A 52 -7.75 -9.53 -3.67
CA GLU A 52 -8.15 -8.27 -4.27
C GLU A 52 -9.13 -7.57 -3.33
N VAL A 53 -8.85 -6.33 -2.96
CA VAL A 53 -9.66 -5.57 -2.01
C VAL A 53 -9.83 -4.14 -2.54
N LYS A 54 -11.06 -3.63 -2.44
CA LYS A 54 -11.41 -2.24 -2.72
C LYS A 54 -12.21 -1.69 -1.56
N ALA A 55 -11.69 -0.66 -0.92
CA ALA A 55 -12.28 -0.06 0.27
C ALA A 55 -11.83 1.42 0.42
N PRO A 56 -12.49 2.19 1.30
CA PRO A 56 -12.07 3.55 1.63
C PRO A 56 -10.62 3.58 2.14
N LEU A 57 -9.89 4.67 1.87
CA LEU A 57 -8.51 4.86 2.30
C LEU A 57 -8.46 5.68 3.59
N VAL A 58 -7.75 5.18 4.60
CA VAL A 58 -7.42 5.92 5.83
C VAL A 58 -5.91 6.02 5.97
N TYR A 59 -5.39 7.18 6.36
CA TYR A 59 -3.97 7.38 6.63
C TYR A 59 -3.69 7.31 8.14
N ALA A 60 -2.82 6.38 8.55
CA ALA A 60 -2.52 6.13 9.96
C ALA A 60 -1.03 6.33 10.29
N ASN A 61 -0.38 7.36 9.72
CA ASN A 61 1.00 7.73 10.04
C ASN A 61 1.99 6.54 10.01
N PHE A 62 2.50 6.08 11.16
CA PHE A 62 3.40 4.91 11.26
C PHE A 62 2.69 3.63 11.68
N GLY A 63 1.38 3.62 11.84
CA GLY A 63 0.62 2.43 12.20
C GLY A 63 0.91 1.91 13.59
N ARG A 64 1.29 2.79 14.52
CA ARG A 64 1.45 2.43 15.92
C ARG A 64 0.08 2.52 16.64
N PRO A 65 -0.10 1.85 17.79
CA PRO A 65 -1.34 1.94 18.55
C PRO A 65 -1.78 3.40 18.80
N GLU A 66 -0.85 4.29 19.10
CA GLU A 66 -1.13 5.71 19.35
C GLU A 66 -1.63 6.44 18.11
N ASP A 67 -1.20 6.03 16.90
CA ASP A 67 -1.70 6.61 15.66
C ASP A 67 -3.19 6.25 15.44
N PHE A 68 -3.62 5.06 15.88
CA PHE A 68 -5.02 4.64 15.82
C PHE A 68 -5.88 5.28 16.92
N GLU A 69 -5.31 5.53 18.10
CA GLU A 69 -5.99 6.29 19.16
C GLU A 69 -6.34 7.70 18.68
N VAL A 70 -5.38 8.40 18.04
CA VAL A 70 -5.61 9.74 17.46
C VAL A 70 -6.70 9.70 16.39
N LEU A 71 -6.74 8.66 15.54
CA LEU A 71 -7.81 8.50 14.56
C LEU A 71 -9.18 8.29 15.21
N ALA A 72 -9.24 7.48 16.27
CA ALA A 72 -10.48 7.24 17.01
C ALA A 72 -10.97 8.52 17.71
N GLU A 73 -10.09 9.29 18.33
CA GLU A 73 -10.40 10.59 18.94
C GLU A 73 -10.92 11.60 17.90
N ALA A 74 -10.40 11.55 16.67
CA ALA A 74 -10.86 12.35 15.54
C ALA A 74 -12.18 11.85 14.92
N GLY A 75 -12.75 10.73 15.41
CA GLY A 75 -13.97 10.14 14.88
C GLY A 75 -13.80 9.43 13.53
N VAL A 76 -12.58 9.03 13.18
CA VAL A 76 -12.28 8.29 11.94
C VAL A 76 -12.56 6.81 12.15
N ILE A 77 -13.46 6.24 11.33
CA ILE A 77 -13.78 4.81 11.35
C ILE A 77 -12.78 4.06 10.45
N VAL A 78 -11.98 3.18 11.06
CA VAL A 78 -10.94 2.39 10.36
C VAL A 78 -11.47 1.04 9.90
N GLU A 79 -12.47 0.49 10.58
CA GLU A 79 -13.05 -0.81 10.24
C GLU A 79 -13.55 -0.84 8.80
N GLY A 80 -13.17 -1.89 8.05
CA GLY A 80 -13.53 -2.04 6.63
C GLY A 80 -12.78 -1.11 5.67
N SER A 81 -11.80 -0.34 6.15
CA SER A 81 -10.97 0.56 5.33
C SER A 81 -9.60 -0.06 5.00
N ILE A 82 -8.98 0.40 3.92
CA ILE A 82 -7.57 0.17 3.61
C ILE A 82 -6.76 1.23 4.35
N VAL A 83 -5.81 0.80 5.18
CA VAL A 83 -4.98 1.71 5.98
C VAL A 83 -3.62 1.91 5.33
N LEU A 84 -3.29 3.16 5.01
CA LEU A 84 -1.98 3.57 4.52
C LEU A 84 -1.07 3.97 5.67
N MET A 85 0.09 3.33 5.75
CA MET A 85 1.09 3.53 6.79
C MET A 85 2.48 3.72 6.18
N ARG A 86 3.31 4.51 6.85
CA ARG A 86 4.72 4.70 6.50
C ARG A 86 5.59 3.65 7.17
N TYR A 87 6.66 3.27 6.48
CA TYR A 87 7.76 2.52 7.11
C TYR A 87 8.46 3.37 8.18
N GLY A 88 9.04 2.71 9.19
CA GLY A 88 9.71 3.34 10.32
C GLY A 88 8.93 3.23 11.64
N GLU A 89 9.56 3.73 12.72
CA GLU A 89 9.12 3.79 14.14
C GLU A 89 8.77 2.46 14.84
N CYS A 90 8.28 1.47 14.11
CA CYS A 90 8.00 0.13 14.60
C CYS A 90 8.36 -0.92 13.53
N PHE A 91 8.50 -2.18 13.97
CA PHE A 91 8.78 -3.28 13.06
C PHE A 91 7.62 -3.48 12.08
N ARG A 92 7.92 -3.65 10.79
CA ARG A 92 6.90 -3.75 9.71
C ARG A 92 5.86 -4.84 9.95
N GLY A 93 6.24 -5.94 10.60
CA GLY A 93 5.32 -7.04 10.91
C GLY A 93 4.30 -6.69 12.00
N LEU A 94 4.62 -5.74 12.89
CA LEU A 94 3.70 -5.30 13.94
C LEU A 94 2.57 -4.41 13.41
N LYS A 95 2.73 -3.82 12.22
CA LYS A 95 1.72 -2.97 11.58
C LYS A 95 0.53 -3.75 11.03
N VAL A 96 0.65 -5.07 10.88
CA VAL A 96 -0.32 -5.96 10.23
C VAL A 96 -0.85 -7.01 11.21
N MET A 97 -0.72 -6.74 12.51
CA MET A 97 -1.23 -7.59 13.61
C MET A 97 -2.72 -7.35 13.84
#